data_AF-A0A374BY57-F1
#
_entry.id   AF-A0A374BY57-F1
#
_cell.length_a   1.000
_cell.length_b   1.000
_cell.length_c   1.000
_cell.angle_alpha   90.00
_cell.angle_beta   90.00
_cell.angle_gamma   90.00
#
_symmetry.space_group_name_H-M   'P 1'
#
loop_
_entity.id
_entity.type
_entity.pdbx_description
1 polymer ?
#
loop_
_entity_poly.entity_id
_entity_poly.type
_entity_poly.pdbx_seq_one_letter_code
_entity_poly.pdbx_strand_id
1 'polypeptide(L)' 'MLIPDNVRPENSIYFNGAIILKILIEKRKRMLIELYCDVMLSHKMSYNVFILSLDWLFLIGAITYKNEEISICS' A
#
# COMPACT_ATOMS: atom_id res chain seq x y z
N MET A 1 0.65 -11.11 -14.61
CA MET A 1 0.20 -10.07 -15.55
C MET A 1 1.43 -9.56 -16.29
N LEU A 2 1.37 -9.41 -17.62
CA LEU A 2 2.46 -8.82 -18.41
C LEU A 2 2.40 -7.30 -18.21
N ILE A 3 3.50 -6.70 -17.74
CA ILE A 3 3.60 -5.24 -17.56
C ILE A 3 4.07 -4.65 -18.91
N PRO A 4 3.34 -3.70 -19.51
CA PRO A 4 3.77 -3.07 -20.75
C PRO A 4 5.08 -2.28 -20.57
N ASP A 5 5.91 -2.21 -21.61
CA ASP A 5 7.24 -1.58 -21.58
C ASP A 5 7.23 -0.08 -21.23
N ASN A 6 6.07 0.58 -21.32
CA ASN A 6 5.89 2.02 -21.06
C ASN A 6 5.19 2.33 -19.73
N VAL A 7 5.15 1.39 -18.78
CA VAL A 7 4.49 1.64 -17.49
C VAL A 7 5.33 2.59 -16.65
N ARG A 8 4.73 3.73 -16.32
CA ARG A 8 5.22 4.62 -15.26
C ARG A 8 4.91 3.96 -13.90
N PRO A 9 5.91 3.53 -13.11
CA PRO A 9 5.69 2.78 -11.88
C PRO A 9 4.75 3.49 -10.90
N GLU A 10 4.84 4.82 -10.80
CA GLU A 10 3.98 5.66 -9.96
C GLU A 10 2.49 5.54 -10.29
N ASN A 11 2.12 5.12 -11.51
CA ASN A 11 0.74 4.90 -11.93
C ASN A 11 0.27 3.45 -11.72
N SER A 12 1.14 2.56 -11.26
CA SER A 12 0.85 1.13 -11.08
C SER A 12 0.40 0.84 -9.64
N ILE A 13 -0.78 0.24 -9.48
CA ILE A 13 -1.28 -0.23 -8.18
C ILE A 13 -0.33 -1.26 -7.56
N TYR A 14 0.34 -2.09 -8.37
CA TYR A 14 1.32 -3.07 -7.86
C TYR A 14 2.53 -2.39 -7.22
N PHE A 15 3.07 -1.36 -7.88
CA PHE A 15 4.23 -0.63 -7.38
C PHE A 15 3.88 0.16 -6.12
N ASN A 16 2.75 0.88 -6.15
CA ASN A 16 2.26 1.63 -4.99
C ASN A 16 1.91 0.70 -3.81
N GLY A 17 1.28 -0.45 -4.08
CA GLY A 17 1.03 -1.49 -3.09
C GLY A 17 2.31 -2.06 -2.48
N ALA A 18 3.35 -2.29 -3.30
CA ALA A 18 4.65 -2.74 -2.80
C ALA A 18 5.34 -1.72 -1.88
N ILE A 19 5.20 -0.42 -2.17
CA ILE A 19 5.68 0.65 -1.28
C ILE A 19 4.97 0.58 0.08
N ILE A 20 3.64 0.45 0.08
CA ILE A 20 2.85 0.33 1.31
C ILE A 20 3.28 -0.91 2.11
N LEU A 21 3.41 -2.06 1.44
CA LEU A 21 3.87 -3.31 2.07
C LEU A 21 5.26 -3.14 2.69
N LYS A 22 6.20 -2.50 2.00
CA LYS A 22 7.55 -2.26 2.54
C LYS A 22 7.50 -1.51 3.87
N ILE A 23 6.70 -0.46 3.95
CA ILE A 23 6.51 0.32 5.20
C ILE A 23 5.90 -0.57 6.28
N LEU A 24 4.89 -1.37 5.95
CA LEU A 24 4.26 -2.29 6.91
C LEU A 24 5.20 -3.41 7.37
N ILE A 25 6.13 -3.89 6.54
CA ILE A 25 7.11 -4.93 6.93
C ILE A 25 8.03 -4.39 8.02
N GLU A 26 8.51 -3.15 7.87
CA GLU A 26 9.40 -2.50 8.83
C GLU A 26 8.69 -2.17 10.15
N LYS A 27 7.40 -1.79 10.07
CA LYS A 27 6.65 -1.22 11.18
C LYS A 27 5.59 -2.15 11.80
N ARG A 28 5.44 -3.36 11.23
CA ARG A 28 4.49 -4.47 11.51
C ARG A 28 3.00 -4.14 11.49
N LYS A 29 2.59 -3.00 12.04
CA LYS A 29 1.21 -2.51 12.07
C LYS A 29 1.15 -1.00 12.18
N ARG A 30 0.12 -0.39 11.59
CA ARG A 30 -0.12 1.06 11.68
C ARG A 30 -1.61 1.37 11.64
N MET A 31 -2.02 2.44 12.29
CA MET A 31 -3.34 3.01 12.02
C MET A 31 -3.40 3.50 10.57
N LEU A 32 -4.58 3.47 9.95
CA LEU A 32 -4.78 3.89 8.55
C LEU A 32 -4.18 5.28 8.27
N ILE A 33 -4.41 6.24 9.17
CA ILE A 33 -3.93 7.62 9.01
C ILE A 33 -2.40 7.72 9.14
N GLU A 34 -1.82 6.99 10.09
CA GLU A 34 -0.37 6.95 10.29
C GLU A 34 0.33 6.32 9.09
N LEU A 35 -0.26 5.23 8.55
CA LEU A 35 0.24 4.56 7.37
C LEU A 35 0.19 5.51 6.16
N TYR A 36 -0.89 6.27 5.98
CA TYR A 36 -0.99 7.26 4.91
C TYR A 36 0.07 8.36 5.06
N CYS A 37 0.28 8.88 6.27
CA CYS A 37 1.33 9.86 6.54
C CYS A 37 2.72 9.31 6.22
N ASP A 38 3.04 8.09 6.64
CA ASP A 38 4.31 7.41 6.36
C ASP A 38 4.54 7.23 4.86
N VAL A 39 3.49 6.84 4.12
CA VAL A 39 3.53 6.70 2.66
C VAL A 39 3.75 8.07 2.02
N MET A 40 2.96 9.08 2.37
CA MET A 40 3.05 10.44 1.82
C MET A 40 4.42 11.09 2.01
N LEU A 41 5.05 10.88 3.16
CA LEU A 41 6.38 11.41 3.46
C LEU A 41 7.48 10.73 2.65
N SER A 42 7.32 9.44 2.33
CA SER A 42 8.31 8.68 1.56
C SER A 42 8.09 8.76 0.05
N HIS A 43 6.84 8.78 -0.39
CA HIS A 43 6.41 8.77 -1.79
C HIS A 43 5.19 9.67 -1.93
N LYS A 44 5.22 10.64 -2.86
CA LYS A 44 4.12 11.59 -3.11
C LYS A 44 2.88 10.92 -3.73
N MET A 45 2.27 9.98 -3.00
CA MET A 45 1.15 9.16 -3.43
C MET A 45 -0.17 9.82 -3.03
N SER A 46 -1.05 10.10 -4.00
CA SER A 46 -2.38 10.65 -3.65
C SER A 46 -3.19 9.68 -2.77
N TYR A 47 -4.06 10.23 -1.93
CA TYR A 47 -4.95 9.44 -1.07
C TYR A 47 -5.77 8.40 -1.84
N ASN A 48 -6.27 8.74 -3.03
CA ASN A 48 -7.05 7.82 -3.86
C ASN A 48 -6.21 6.60 -4.30
N VAL A 49 -4.96 6.82 -4.71
CA VAL A 49 -4.05 5.73 -5.08
C VAL A 49 -3.67 4.89 -3.87
N PHE A 50 -3.52 5.51 -2.70
CA PHE A 50 -3.28 4.81 -1.44
C PHE A 50 -4.43 3.87 -1.09
N ILE A 51 -5.68 4.35 -1.10
CA ILE A 51 -6.86 3.52 -0.81
C ILE A 51 -7.01 2.39 -1.83
N LEU A 52 -6.90 2.69 -3.13
CA LEU A 52 -6.97 1.65 -4.18
C LEU A 52 -5.87 0.58 -4.02
N SER A 53 -4.69 0.98 -3.56
CA SER A 53 -3.59 0.04 -3.29
C SER A 53 -3.88 -0.82 -2.07
N LEU A 54 -4.48 -0.26 -1.02
CA LEU A 54 -4.92 -1.03 0.15
C LEU A 54 -6.03 -2.02 -0.20
N ASP A 55 -7.03 -1.59 -0.98
CA ASP A 55 -8.10 -2.47 -1.46
C ASP A 55 -7.50 -3.65 -2.23
N TRP A 56 -6.58 -3.38 -3.14
CA TRP A 56 -5.90 -4.42 -3.90
C TRP A 56 -5.12 -5.39 -2.99
N LEU A 57 -4.32 -4.86 -2.04
CA LEU A 57 -3.56 -5.67 -1.09
C LEU A 57 -4.45 -6.53 -0.19
N PHE A 58 -5.60 -6.01 0.23
CA PHE A 58 -6.58 -6.75 1.02
C PHE A 58 -7.21 -7.88 0.20
N LEU A 59 -7.60 -7.60 -1.05
CA LEU A 59 -8.20 -8.60 -1.95
C LEU A 59 -7.26 -9.77 -2.26
N ILE A 60 -5.95 -9.52 -2.35
CA ILE A 60 -4.96 -10.59 -2.55
C ILE A 60 -4.52 -11.27 -1.24
N GLY A 61 -5.08 -10.87 -0.10
CA GLY A 61 -4.74 -11.45 1.20
C GLY A 61 -3.35 -11.09 1.70
N ALA A 62 -2.76 -9.98 1.23
CA ALA A 62 -1.44 -9.53 1.69
C ALA A 62 -1.52 -8.73 3.01
N ILE A 63 -2.66 -8.07 3.25
CA ILE A 63 -2.90 -7.28 4.46
C ILE A 63 -4.28 -7.59 5.06
N THR A 64 -4.42 -7.29 6.35
CA THR A 64 -5.72 -7.28 7.05
C THR A 64 -6.01 -5.88 7.59
N TYR A 65 -7.30 -5.61 7.77
CA TYR A 65 -7.80 -4.39 8.42
C TYR A 65 -8.69 -4.77 9.60
N LYS A 66 -8.30 -4.39 10.82
CA LYS A 66 -9.06 -4.67 12.05
C LYS A 66 -8.84 -3.54 13.05
N ASN A 67 -9.92 -3.07 13.67
CA ASN A 67 -9.87 -2.01 14.68
C ASN A 67 -9.09 -0.77 14.22
N GLU A 68 -9.29 -0.33 12.97
CA GLU A 68 -8.59 0.81 12.35
C GLU A 68 -7.08 0.62 12.12
N GLU A 69 -6.55 -0.56 12.45
CA GLU A 69 -5.17 -0.95 12.19
C GLU A 69 -5.06 -1.79 10.91
N ILE A 70 -4.00 -1.51 10.15
CA ILE A 70 -3.56 -2.31 9.01
C ILE A 70 -2.32 -3.09 9.42
N SER A 71 -2.31 -4.38 9.09
CA SER A 71 -1.19 -5.29 9.34
C SER A 71 -1.01 -6.27 8.19
N ILE A 72 0.18 -6.85 8.08
CA ILE A 72 0.48 -7.89 7.08
C ILE A 72 -0.14 -9.22 7.53
N CYS A 73 -0.70 -9.97 6.58
CA CYS A 73 -1.16 -11.33 6.83
C CYS A 73 0.02 -12.27 7.15
N SER A 74 -0.15 -13.16 8.12
CA SER A 74 0.81 -14.22 8.46
C SER A 74 0.58 -15.48 7.66
#